data_AF-A0A7W4I3B1-F1
#
_entry.id   AF-A0A7W4I3B1-F1
#
_cell.length_a   1.000
_cell.length_b   1.000
_cell.length_c   1.000
_cell.angle_alpha   90.00
_cell.angle_beta   90.00
_cell.angle_gamma   90.00
#
_symmetry.space_group_name_H-M   'P 1'
#
loop_
_entity.id
_entity.type
_entity.pdbx_description
1 polymer ?
#
loop_
_entity_poly.entity_id
_entity_poly.type
_entity_poly.pdbx_seq_one_letter_code
_entity_poly.pdbx_strand_id
1 'polypeptide(L)'
;MADLTKEQKEILRHHLDTSAVAERLGWLGEIPDSCTDKNGRPRSPLANHVDFVIHANREQGRDISFSDAIAWLHREFPDADRDREKIIDVKPLEPRDDHNTKAEYATNDAVGKTLDALGCNTNRITLKTGKGWTDENDKKTMSGFLPGRDKSGENERFYDADGIKNMVRFLRSRNEPENYRQDILITPMSRSTYYILVDDARMMSGAEPSSGQALVDDWRRAGYTPCLAIQTSRDSHQLVFKVPRSAIAEIAPNAEVAKKAITTYAAALNTKYGDKGLNSVDGHTIRLPGYRNMKFKHGHDVEGKAWAKEWPFVKLTASSATFCKKSTEDAVACARDYVKRLGVEDLLAGDGSGRGAAHDDAIAKAIRAGHSAARNGIIADYAAPKTAATAQPPELTSEQIQQARVMADQASMSGMRLPADIADILARAAEQEKSAVERRIPETLRSPAVVQATRSSVAVPVAPVAPVAPAVAVGSPAPAPASAQRIVSPPATYIMRQVVKPAQATAQTIKPAPPQSRTPAPASRWPSGRPKVIVPAPRPGVQVTPKHHAAPGATSAAPTPHAHNARDANVVQPPPPPPPPAPRSDFARIMEQAREAEARRGQMQQGRGPVMGM
;
A
#
# COMPACT_ATOMS: atom_id res chain seq x y z
N MET A 1 -30.03 22.87 -15.69
CA MET A 1 -29.66 22.39 -14.33
C MET A 1 -29.80 23.57 -13.38
N ALA A 2 -29.82 23.35 -12.06
CA ALA A 2 -29.50 24.45 -11.14
C ALA A 2 -28.02 24.84 -11.34
N ASP A 3 -27.70 26.13 -11.24
CA ASP A 3 -26.33 26.61 -11.44
C ASP A 3 -25.46 26.30 -10.22
N LEU A 4 -24.95 25.06 -10.17
CA LEU A 4 -23.95 24.64 -9.18
C LEU A 4 -22.79 25.62 -9.16
N THR A 5 -22.39 26.04 -7.97
CA THR A 5 -21.32 27.02 -7.80
C THR A 5 -19.99 26.49 -8.33
N LYS A 6 -19.02 27.39 -8.58
CA LYS A 6 -17.66 26.96 -8.96
C LYS A 6 -17.06 26.02 -7.90
N GLU A 7 -17.31 26.29 -6.62
CA GLU A 7 -16.82 25.46 -5.52
C GLU A 7 -17.47 24.07 -5.52
N GLN A 8 -18.79 23.96 -5.61
CA GLN A 8 -19.48 22.67 -5.69
C GLN A 8 -19.02 21.82 -6.89
N LYS A 9 -18.78 22.46 -8.04
CA LYS A 9 -18.20 21.81 -9.22
C LYS A 9 -16.79 21.28 -8.95
N GLU A 10 -15.98 21.96 -8.14
CA GLU A 10 -14.63 21.51 -7.76
C GLU A 10 -14.68 20.41 -6.68
N ILE A 11 -15.62 20.48 -5.73
CA ILE A 11 -15.89 19.45 -4.70
C ILE A 11 -16.26 18.12 -5.36
N LEU A 12 -17.28 18.11 -6.24
CA LEU A 12 -17.70 16.92 -6.99
C LEU A 12 -16.60 16.36 -7.89
N ARG A 13 -15.65 17.21 -8.29
CA ARG A 13 -14.57 16.85 -9.22
C ARG A 13 -13.36 16.24 -8.51
N HIS A 14 -12.98 16.76 -7.35
CA HIS A 14 -11.71 16.41 -6.69
C HIS A 14 -11.85 15.83 -5.28
N HIS A 15 -12.95 16.08 -4.58
CA HIS A 15 -13.10 15.79 -3.15
C HIS A 15 -14.15 14.70 -2.83
N LEU A 16 -14.38 13.77 -3.76
CA LEU A 16 -15.18 12.57 -3.52
C LEU A 16 -14.29 11.35 -3.17
N ASP A 17 -14.89 10.31 -2.59
CA ASP A 17 -14.26 8.99 -2.46
C ASP A 17 -14.36 8.29 -3.83
N THR A 18 -13.23 8.12 -4.52
CA THR A 18 -13.18 7.57 -5.88
C THR A 18 -13.70 6.13 -5.93
N SER A 19 -13.49 5.35 -4.86
CA SER A 19 -14.06 4.00 -4.74
C SER A 19 -15.59 4.04 -4.59
N ALA A 20 -16.17 5.09 -3.98
CA ALA A 20 -17.62 5.33 -3.97
C ALA A 20 -18.17 5.72 -5.35
N VAL A 21 -17.45 6.55 -6.10
CA VAL A 21 -17.80 6.89 -7.49
C VAL A 21 -17.78 5.63 -8.37
N ALA A 22 -16.76 4.78 -8.21
CA ALA A 22 -16.67 3.49 -8.91
C ALA A 22 -17.80 2.52 -8.51
N GLU A 23 -18.12 2.39 -7.22
CA GLU A 23 -19.27 1.60 -6.74
C GLU A 23 -20.57 2.06 -7.40
N ARG A 24 -20.84 3.38 -7.42
CA ARG A 24 -22.05 3.96 -8.02
C ARG A 24 -22.13 3.81 -9.54
N LEU A 25 -21.00 3.65 -10.23
CA LEU A 25 -20.92 3.35 -11.67
C LEU A 25 -21.07 1.85 -12.00
N GLY A 26 -21.11 0.97 -10.99
CA GLY A 26 -20.96 -0.47 -11.16
C GLY A 26 -19.54 -0.88 -11.63
N TRP A 27 -18.55 -0.01 -11.45
CA TRP A 27 -17.20 -0.20 -11.97
C TRP A 27 -16.37 -1.08 -11.03
N LEU A 28 -16.39 -2.39 -11.31
CA LEU A 28 -15.54 -3.39 -10.62
C LEU A 28 -14.17 -3.59 -11.29
N GLY A 29 -13.89 -2.88 -12.39
CA GLY A 29 -12.63 -2.97 -13.12
C GLY A 29 -11.49 -2.19 -12.44
N GLU A 30 -10.35 -2.17 -13.12
CA GLU A 30 -9.28 -1.23 -12.78
C GLU A 30 -9.71 0.19 -13.15
N ILE A 31 -9.55 1.14 -12.22
CA ILE A 31 -9.68 2.56 -12.55
C ILE A 31 -8.31 2.94 -13.13
N PRO A 32 -8.20 3.33 -14.42
CA PRO A 32 -6.90 3.47 -15.06
C PRO A 32 -6.09 4.61 -14.44
N ASP A 33 -4.79 4.43 -14.26
CA ASP A 33 -3.87 5.46 -13.71
C ASP A 33 -3.84 6.74 -14.55
N SER A 34 -4.18 6.66 -15.84
CA SER A 34 -4.37 7.81 -16.73
C SER A 34 -5.53 7.64 -17.70
N CYS A 35 -6.48 8.58 -17.69
CA CYS A 35 -7.29 8.90 -18.87
C CYS A 35 -6.49 9.83 -19.78
N THR A 36 -6.71 9.75 -21.09
CA THR A 36 -6.24 10.78 -22.02
C THR A 36 -7.25 11.93 -22.07
N ASP A 37 -6.77 13.17 -22.07
CA ASP A 37 -7.59 14.32 -22.42
C ASP A 37 -7.91 14.31 -23.94
N LYS A 38 -8.78 15.21 -24.39
CA LYS A 38 -9.15 15.33 -25.81
C LYS A 38 -8.00 15.65 -26.78
N ASN A 39 -6.78 15.87 -26.26
CA ASN A 39 -5.55 16.11 -27.00
C ASN A 39 -4.54 14.95 -26.85
N GLY A 40 -4.97 13.80 -26.30
CA GLY A 40 -4.13 12.63 -26.06
C GLY A 40 -3.23 12.70 -24.83
N ARG A 41 -3.34 13.73 -23.98
CA ARG A 41 -2.43 13.93 -22.84
C ARG A 41 -2.88 13.13 -21.61
N PRO A 42 -2.01 12.36 -20.95
CA PRO A 42 -2.39 11.63 -19.74
C PRO A 42 -2.77 12.58 -18.60
N ARG A 43 -3.88 12.25 -17.93
CA ARG A 43 -4.39 12.83 -16.69
C ARG A 43 -4.81 11.71 -15.76
N SER A 44 -4.47 11.78 -14.47
CA SER A 44 -5.00 10.78 -13.53
C SER A 44 -6.52 10.97 -13.34
N PRO A 45 -7.37 9.93 -13.54
CA PRO A 45 -8.80 9.99 -13.23
C PRO A 45 -9.06 9.92 -11.73
N LEU A 46 -8.11 9.36 -10.98
CA LEU A 46 -8.09 9.38 -9.51
C LEU A 46 -7.97 10.82 -8.99
N ALA A 47 -7.42 11.73 -9.80
CA ALA A 47 -7.42 13.17 -9.57
C ALA A 47 -8.56 13.93 -10.29
N ASN A 48 -9.55 13.26 -10.88
CA ASN A 48 -10.72 13.92 -11.50
C ASN A 48 -11.90 12.95 -11.71
N HIS A 49 -12.85 12.96 -10.75
CA HIS A 49 -14.06 12.13 -10.77
C HIS A 49 -14.94 12.37 -11.99
N VAL A 50 -14.94 13.57 -12.58
CA VAL A 50 -15.70 13.87 -13.81
C VAL A 50 -15.09 13.16 -15.01
N ASP A 51 -13.75 13.18 -15.15
CA ASP A 51 -13.05 12.49 -16.24
C ASP A 51 -13.24 10.95 -16.10
N PHE A 52 -13.26 10.43 -14.86
CA PHE A 52 -13.55 9.01 -14.59
C PHE A 52 -15.01 8.61 -14.93
N VAL A 53 -16.01 9.41 -14.54
CA VAL A 53 -17.43 9.16 -14.89
C VAL A 53 -17.63 9.13 -16.40
N ILE A 54 -16.99 10.05 -17.15
CA ILE A 54 -17.02 10.05 -18.63
C ILE A 54 -16.39 8.77 -19.18
N HIS A 55 -15.21 8.38 -18.70
CA HIS A 55 -14.51 7.17 -19.15
C HIS A 55 -15.34 5.90 -18.88
N ALA A 56 -15.81 5.70 -17.65
CA ALA A 56 -16.59 4.51 -17.29
C ALA A 56 -17.88 4.37 -18.12
N ASN A 57 -18.53 5.48 -18.48
CA ASN A 57 -19.69 5.45 -19.39
C ASN A 57 -19.27 5.12 -20.83
N ARG A 58 -18.15 5.67 -21.32
CA ARG A 58 -17.62 5.37 -22.67
C ARG A 58 -17.27 3.90 -22.86
N GLU A 59 -16.60 3.27 -21.89
CA GLU A 59 -16.29 1.84 -21.91
C GLU A 59 -17.57 0.97 -21.86
N GLN A 60 -18.69 1.53 -21.39
CA GLN A 60 -20.03 0.94 -21.43
C GLN A 60 -20.84 1.36 -22.68
N GLY A 61 -20.19 1.92 -23.71
CA GLY A 61 -20.83 2.33 -24.97
C GLY A 61 -21.67 3.62 -24.89
N ARG A 62 -21.55 4.41 -23.82
CA ARG A 62 -22.31 5.64 -23.58
C ARG A 62 -21.40 6.85 -23.58
N ASP A 63 -21.43 7.67 -24.63
CA ASP A 63 -20.77 8.99 -24.59
C ASP A 63 -21.66 9.99 -23.84
N ILE A 64 -21.08 10.71 -22.87
CA ILE A 64 -21.78 11.67 -22.01
C ILE A 64 -20.97 12.96 -21.91
N SER A 65 -21.64 14.12 -21.82
CA SER A 65 -20.91 15.38 -21.72
C SER A 65 -20.34 15.60 -20.32
N PHE A 66 -19.37 16.51 -20.21
CA PHE A 66 -18.86 17.02 -18.93
C PHE A 66 -19.97 17.60 -18.04
N SER A 67 -21.03 18.16 -18.63
CA SER A 67 -22.19 18.67 -17.90
C SER A 67 -23.02 17.53 -17.29
N ASP A 68 -23.25 16.47 -18.07
CA ASP A 68 -24.05 15.31 -17.64
C ASP A 68 -23.31 14.49 -16.57
N ALA A 69 -21.98 14.36 -16.70
CA ALA A 69 -21.13 13.76 -15.68
C ALA A 69 -21.15 14.53 -14.35
N ILE A 70 -21.13 15.87 -14.38
CA ILE A 70 -21.31 16.69 -13.17
C ILE A 70 -22.72 16.54 -12.60
N ALA A 71 -23.76 16.51 -13.43
CA ALA A 71 -25.13 16.31 -12.97
C ALA A 71 -25.36 14.93 -12.35
N TRP A 72 -24.73 13.89 -12.91
CA TRP A 72 -24.69 12.54 -12.34
C TRP A 72 -24.02 12.56 -10.96
N LEU A 73 -22.81 13.15 -10.85
CA LEU A 73 -22.09 13.26 -9.57
C LEU A 73 -22.90 14.02 -8.52
N HIS A 74 -23.50 15.16 -8.86
CA HIS A 74 -24.34 15.93 -7.94
C HIS A 74 -25.59 15.15 -7.47
N ARG A 75 -26.18 14.31 -8.33
CA ARG A 75 -27.35 13.48 -7.98
C ARG A 75 -26.98 12.29 -7.09
N GLU A 76 -25.86 11.63 -7.37
CA GLU A 76 -25.42 10.45 -6.60
C GLU A 76 -24.76 10.82 -5.26
N PHE A 77 -24.18 12.03 -5.17
CA PHE A 77 -23.45 12.55 -4.00
C PHE A 77 -23.99 13.92 -3.51
N PRO A 78 -25.28 14.02 -3.11
CA PRO A 78 -25.90 15.29 -2.72
C PRO A 78 -25.33 15.90 -1.42
N ASP A 79 -24.70 15.08 -0.57
CA ASP A 79 -24.05 15.51 0.68
C ASP A 79 -22.53 15.79 0.53
N ALA A 80 -22.00 15.88 -0.71
CA ALA A 80 -20.57 16.05 -0.95
C ALA A 80 -19.95 17.25 -0.21
N ASP A 81 -20.65 18.38 -0.17
CA ASP A 81 -20.22 19.59 0.54
C ASP A 81 -20.05 19.32 2.06
N ARG A 82 -21.02 18.63 2.67
CA ARG A 82 -21.04 18.24 4.11
C ARG A 82 -20.01 17.18 4.47
N ASP A 83 -19.59 16.36 3.51
CA ASP A 83 -18.53 15.37 3.73
C ASP A 83 -17.14 15.99 3.59
N ARG A 84 -16.98 17.04 2.77
CA ARG A 84 -15.79 17.89 2.79
C ARG A 84 -15.65 18.66 4.11
N GLU A 85 -16.73 19.16 4.71
CA GLU A 85 -16.68 19.82 6.03
C GLU A 85 -16.12 18.93 7.17
N LYS A 86 -16.15 17.60 7.01
CA LYS A 86 -15.63 16.62 7.99
C LYS A 86 -14.17 16.27 7.75
N ILE A 87 -13.63 16.59 6.58
CA ILE A 87 -12.20 16.55 6.29
C ILE A 87 -11.60 17.80 6.92
N ILE A 88 -10.60 17.64 7.78
CA ILE A 88 -9.83 18.82 8.17
C ILE A 88 -8.94 19.18 6.98
N ASP A 89 -9.27 20.31 6.37
CA ASP A 89 -8.35 21.12 5.60
C ASP A 89 -7.16 21.45 6.53
N VAL A 90 -6.15 20.58 6.47
CA VAL A 90 -4.89 20.79 7.17
C VAL A 90 -4.25 21.95 6.46
N LYS A 91 -4.50 23.17 6.98
CA LYS A 91 -3.80 24.41 6.64
C LYS A 91 -2.39 24.02 6.20
N PRO A 92 -2.08 24.08 4.89
CA PRO A 92 -0.82 23.54 4.39
C PRO A 92 0.29 24.09 5.26
N LEU A 93 1.10 23.21 5.85
CA LEU A 93 2.25 23.61 6.65
C LEU A 93 3.06 24.52 5.74
N GLU A 94 3.03 25.84 6.02
CA GLU A 94 3.25 26.88 5.00
C GLU A 94 4.44 26.48 4.15
N PRO A 95 4.24 26.25 2.83
CA PRO A 95 5.20 25.51 2.01
C PRO A 95 6.49 26.30 1.99
N ARG A 96 7.40 25.91 2.89
CA ARG A 96 8.70 26.53 3.04
C ARG A 96 9.45 26.33 1.74
N ASP A 97 10.19 27.34 1.33
CA ASP A 97 11.02 27.30 0.13
C ASP A 97 12.21 26.30 0.25
N ASP A 98 12.29 25.51 1.33
CA ASP A 98 13.23 24.39 1.42
C ASP A 98 12.72 23.16 0.64
N HIS A 99 13.23 23.02 -0.59
CA HIS A 99 12.97 21.88 -1.48
C HIS A 99 13.02 20.54 -0.72
N ASN A 100 11.97 19.73 -0.85
CA ASN A 100 11.91 18.38 -0.29
C ASN A 100 13.21 17.59 -0.59
N THR A 101 13.73 16.87 0.40
CA THR A 101 14.86 15.97 0.16
C THR A 101 14.43 14.87 -0.83
N LYS A 102 15.40 14.25 -1.53
CA LYS A 102 15.14 13.08 -2.40
C LYS A 102 14.36 11.96 -1.68
N ALA A 103 14.55 11.82 -0.37
CA ALA A 103 13.82 10.87 0.47
C ALA A 103 12.38 11.33 0.80
N GLU A 104 12.11 12.63 0.99
CA GLU A 104 10.75 13.16 1.10
C GLU A 104 9.98 13.06 -0.22
N TYR A 105 10.62 13.27 -1.37
CA TYR A 105 10.00 13.00 -2.67
C TYR A 105 9.66 11.51 -2.86
N ALA A 106 10.59 10.60 -2.55
CA ALA A 106 10.34 9.16 -2.63
C ALA A 106 9.24 8.68 -1.65
N THR A 107 9.18 9.27 -0.45
CA THR A 107 8.10 8.98 0.51
C THR A 107 6.77 9.54 0.01
N ASN A 108 6.73 10.76 -0.55
CA ASN A 108 5.52 11.34 -1.13
C ASN A 108 4.99 10.53 -2.33
N ASP A 109 5.85 10.03 -3.21
CA ASP A 109 5.48 9.17 -4.34
C ASP A 109 4.84 7.85 -3.85
N ALA A 110 5.47 7.18 -2.88
CA ALA A 110 4.95 5.94 -2.30
C ALA A 110 3.65 6.16 -1.51
N VAL A 111 3.53 7.28 -0.80
CA VAL A 111 2.32 7.70 -0.07
C VAL A 111 1.19 8.03 -1.05
N GLY A 112 1.46 8.79 -2.12
CA GLY A 112 0.51 9.12 -3.18
C GLY A 112 -0.09 7.85 -3.79
N LYS A 113 0.75 6.98 -4.37
CA LYS A 113 0.32 5.69 -4.95
C LYS A 113 -0.47 4.81 -3.99
N THR A 114 -0.20 4.90 -2.67
CA THR A 114 -0.98 4.20 -1.65
C THR A 114 -2.38 4.79 -1.49
N LEU A 115 -2.48 6.12 -1.40
CA LEU A 115 -3.75 6.85 -1.27
C LEU A 115 -4.62 6.72 -2.52
N ASP A 116 -4.00 6.85 -3.70
CA ASP A 116 -4.64 6.78 -5.02
C ASP A 116 -5.26 5.38 -5.25
N ALA A 117 -4.55 4.30 -4.88
CA ALA A 117 -5.06 2.94 -4.99
C ALA A 117 -6.16 2.60 -3.96
N LEU A 118 -6.09 3.16 -2.74
CA LEU A 118 -7.21 3.13 -1.80
C LEU A 118 -8.43 3.86 -2.39
N GLY A 119 -8.22 5.00 -3.05
CA GLY A 119 -9.29 5.82 -3.63
C GLY A 119 -10.24 6.39 -2.58
N CYS A 120 -9.74 6.66 -1.37
CA CYS A 120 -10.53 7.10 -0.21
C CYS A 120 -10.14 8.51 0.21
N ASN A 121 -11.12 9.42 0.28
CA ASN A 121 -10.87 10.83 0.61
C ASN A 121 -10.83 11.11 2.13
N THR A 122 -11.12 10.13 2.98
CA THR A 122 -11.02 10.26 4.44
C THR A 122 -10.15 9.15 5.02
N ASN A 123 -9.02 9.52 5.60
CA ASN A 123 -8.02 8.58 6.11
C ASN A 123 -7.59 8.98 7.53
N ARG A 124 -7.39 7.99 8.39
CA ARG A 124 -6.78 8.16 9.71
C ARG A 124 -5.31 7.77 9.67
N ILE A 125 -4.44 8.66 10.12
CA ILE A 125 -3.05 8.32 10.43
C ILE A 125 -2.91 7.92 11.90
N THR A 126 -2.26 6.79 12.15
CA THR A 126 -1.90 6.32 13.50
C THR A 126 -0.40 6.22 13.62
N LEU A 127 0.18 6.78 14.70
CA LEU A 127 1.58 6.57 15.06
C LEU A 127 1.65 5.59 16.22
N LYS A 128 2.41 4.50 16.06
CA LYS A 128 2.51 3.45 17.09
C LYS A 128 3.95 3.21 17.49
N THR A 129 4.29 3.52 18.73
CA THR A 129 5.60 3.19 19.30
C THR A 129 5.83 1.67 19.17
N GLY A 130 6.96 1.26 18.60
CA GLY A 130 7.19 -0.15 18.25
C GLY A 130 7.12 -1.07 19.48
N LYS A 131 6.41 -2.20 19.37
CA LYS A 131 6.27 -3.16 20.47
C LYS A 131 7.67 -3.67 20.88
N GLY A 132 8.01 -3.49 22.16
CA GLY A 132 9.33 -3.78 22.72
C GLY A 132 10.17 -2.55 23.11
N TRP A 133 9.72 -1.33 22.78
CA TRP A 133 10.44 -0.08 23.12
C TRP A 133 9.98 0.65 24.38
N THR A 134 8.99 0.13 25.12
CA THR A 134 8.58 0.74 26.40
C THR A 134 9.64 0.54 27.47
N ASP A 135 10.25 1.64 27.91
CA ASP A 135 10.84 1.74 29.25
C ASP A 135 9.79 1.32 30.29
N GLU A 136 10.21 0.66 31.38
CA GLU A 136 9.29 0.01 32.33
C GLU A 136 8.34 0.99 33.03
N ASN A 137 8.72 2.28 33.05
CA ASN A 137 7.95 3.40 33.57
C ASN A 137 6.82 3.86 32.63
N ASP A 138 6.96 3.69 31.31
CA ASP A 138 6.09 4.32 30.30
C ASP A 138 5.07 3.35 29.68
N LYS A 139 4.43 2.54 30.52
CA LYS A 139 3.42 1.55 30.10
C LYS A 139 2.14 2.18 29.47
N LYS A 140 2.03 3.51 29.42
CA LYS A 140 0.90 4.25 28.80
C LYS A 140 1.08 4.53 27.30
N THR A 141 2.31 4.61 26.77
CA THR A 141 2.56 4.90 25.33
C THR A 141 2.38 3.71 24.39
N MET A 142 1.88 2.58 24.89
CA MET A 142 1.35 1.46 24.08
C MET A 142 0.08 1.85 23.29
N SER A 143 -0.62 2.90 23.72
CA SER A 143 -1.74 3.48 22.97
C SER A 143 -1.23 4.28 21.76
N GLY A 144 -1.82 4.05 20.58
CA GLY A 144 -1.40 4.73 19.36
C GLY A 144 -1.65 6.24 19.44
N PHE A 145 -0.62 7.04 19.20
CA PHE A 145 -0.76 8.49 19.07
C PHE A 145 -1.41 8.79 17.73
N LEU A 146 -2.61 9.35 17.75
CA LEU A 146 -3.26 9.89 16.57
C LEU A 146 -2.82 11.37 16.45
N PRO A 147 -2.10 11.78 15.39
CA PRO A 147 -1.82 13.21 15.14
C PRO A 147 -3.10 14.01 14.97
N GLY A 148 -4.18 13.32 14.60
CA GLY A 148 -5.53 13.83 14.48
C GLY A 148 -6.33 13.85 15.79
N ARG A 149 -5.76 13.62 16.98
CA ARG A 149 -6.51 13.86 18.23
C ARG A 149 -6.29 15.28 18.73
N ASP A 150 -7.36 15.91 19.21
CA ASP A 150 -7.27 17.17 19.94
C ASP A 150 -6.78 16.97 21.40
N LYS A 151 -6.66 18.07 22.15
CA LYS A 151 -6.09 18.06 23.51
C LYS A 151 -7.05 17.51 24.57
N SER A 152 -8.36 17.53 24.36
CA SER A 152 -9.32 16.81 25.22
C SER A 152 -9.37 15.32 24.89
N GLY A 153 -9.02 14.95 23.65
CA GLY A 153 -9.09 13.58 23.16
C GLY A 153 -10.48 13.20 22.65
N GLU A 154 -11.38 14.16 22.48
CA GLU A 154 -12.78 13.93 22.15
C GLU A 154 -13.00 13.87 20.64
N ASN A 155 -12.27 14.67 19.86
CA ASN A 155 -12.39 14.69 18.40
C ASN A 155 -11.24 13.92 17.75
N GLU A 156 -11.58 12.87 17.00
CA GLU A 156 -10.70 12.17 16.05
C GLU A 156 -10.81 12.87 14.69
N ARG A 157 -9.68 13.30 14.13
CA ARG A 157 -9.59 14.01 12.85
C ARG A 157 -9.14 13.07 11.73
N PHE A 158 -9.72 13.28 10.56
CA PHE A 158 -9.40 12.57 9.33
C PHE A 158 -8.75 13.51 8.31
N TYR A 159 -7.98 12.91 7.42
CA TYR A 159 -7.14 13.58 6.44
C TYR A 159 -7.48 13.09 5.04
N ASP A 160 -7.45 13.99 4.06
CA ASP A 160 -7.46 13.65 2.65
C ASP A 160 -6.05 13.25 2.15
N ALA A 161 -5.93 13.02 0.85
CA ALA A 161 -4.67 12.59 0.26
C ALA A 161 -3.58 13.67 0.37
N ASP A 162 -3.93 14.94 0.18
CA ASP A 162 -2.95 16.04 0.16
C ASP A 162 -2.57 16.51 1.56
N GLY A 163 -3.47 16.46 2.53
CA GLY A 163 -3.17 16.60 3.95
C GLY A 163 -2.13 15.57 4.42
N ILE A 164 -2.22 14.31 3.96
CA ILE A 164 -1.24 13.27 4.29
C ILE A 164 0.12 13.51 3.59
N LYS A 165 0.13 13.93 2.32
CA LYS A 165 1.36 14.33 1.60
C LYS A 165 2.07 15.49 2.31
N ASN A 166 1.32 16.52 2.69
CA ASN A 166 1.80 17.67 3.47
C ASN A 166 2.34 17.27 4.86
N MET A 167 1.89 16.15 5.43
CA MET A 167 2.40 15.61 6.68
C MET A 167 3.69 14.78 6.55
N VAL A 168 4.16 14.41 5.35
CA VAL A 168 5.29 13.46 5.18
C VAL A 168 6.54 13.84 5.98
N ARG A 169 6.93 15.11 6.02
CA ARG A 169 8.09 15.60 6.79
C ARG A 169 7.93 15.44 8.30
N PHE A 170 6.71 15.67 8.81
CA PHE A 170 6.36 15.40 10.20
C PHE A 170 6.34 13.89 10.50
N LEU A 171 5.74 13.08 9.64
CA LEU A 171 5.66 11.63 9.82
C LEU A 171 7.04 10.97 9.77
N ARG A 172 7.94 11.46 8.91
CA ARG A 172 9.33 11.02 8.88
C ARG A 172 10.05 11.30 10.19
N SER A 173 9.96 12.53 10.74
CA SER A 173 10.63 12.84 12.01
C SER A 173 10.10 12.01 13.20
N ARG A 174 8.87 11.51 13.14
CA ARG A 174 8.30 10.53 14.09
C ARG A 174 8.81 9.10 13.88
N ASN A 175 9.17 8.75 12.65
CA ASN A 175 9.62 7.43 12.26
C ASN A 175 11.13 7.21 12.47
N GLU A 176 11.97 8.25 12.37
CA GLU A 176 13.43 8.08 12.45
C GLU A 176 13.89 7.42 13.78
N PRO A 177 14.92 6.56 13.76
CA PRO A 177 15.41 5.85 14.95
C PRO A 177 15.93 6.74 16.07
N GLU A 178 16.43 7.94 15.77
CA GLU A 178 17.02 8.86 16.74
C GLU A 178 15.96 9.63 17.54
N ASN A 179 14.71 9.66 17.05
CA ASN A 179 13.62 10.46 17.60
C ASN A 179 12.61 9.59 18.37
N TYR A 180 11.45 9.28 17.77
CA TYR A 180 10.30 8.67 18.47
C TYR A 180 10.09 7.17 18.17
N ARG A 181 10.78 6.60 17.18
CA ARG A 181 10.70 5.17 16.80
C ARG A 181 9.27 4.68 16.53
N GLN A 182 8.44 5.52 15.91
CA GLN A 182 7.03 5.21 15.69
C GLN A 182 6.80 4.57 14.31
N ASP A 183 6.06 3.46 14.32
CA ASP A 183 5.43 2.89 13.15
C ASP A 183 4.40 3.87 12.58
N ILE A 184 4.49 4.18 11.29
CA ILE A 184 3.51 5.00 10.57
C ILE A 184 2.47 4.09 9.93
N LEU A 185 1.20 4.36 10.19
CA LEU A 185 0.07 3.51 9.85
C LEU A 185 -1.10 4.33 9.30
N ILE A 186 -1.86 3.75 8.38
CA ILE A 186 -3.06 4.35 7.77
C ILE A 186 -4.29 3.43 7.93
N THR A 187 -5.46 4.01 8.18
CA THR A 187 -6.77 3.35 8.06
C THR A 187 -7.66 4.21 7.16
N PRO A 188 -8.10 3.72 5.98
CA PRO A 188 -9.11 4.41 5.17
C PRO A 188 -10.49 4.33 5.85
N MET A 189 -11.27 5.41 5.77
CA MET A 189 -12.53 5.61 6.49
C MET A 189 -13.75 5.70 5.56
N SER A 190 -13.71 4.96 4.45
CA SER A 190 -14.72 4.96 3.40
C SER A 190 -16.08 4.44 3.86
N ARG A 191 -17.15 5.05 3.34
CA ARG A 191 -18.55 4.56 3.49
C ARG A 191 -18.98 3.61 2.36
N SER A 192 -18.33 3.65 1.21
CA SER A 192 -18.61 2.79 0.04
C SER A 192 -17.84 1.47 0.06
N THR A 193 -16.70 1.44 0.76
CA THR A 193 -15.74 0.34 0.63
C THR A 193 -15.47 -0.34 1.98
N TYR A 194 -15.33 -1.67 1.95
CA TYR A 194 -14.62 -2.45 2.96
C TYR A 194 -13.20 -2.76 2.45
N TYR A 195 -12.20 -2.58 3.31
CA TYR A 195 -10.80 -2.85 3.00
C TYR A 195 -10.36 -4.12 3.74
N ILE A 196 -10.22 -5.21 2.99
CA ILE A 196 -9.87 -6.53 3.54
C ILE A 196 -8.35 -6.64 3.57
N LEU A 197 -7.77 -6.44 4.76
CA LEU A 197 -6.34 -6.64 5.01
C LEU A 197 -6.05 -8.13 5.25
N VAL A 198 -5.04 -8.65 4.57
CA VAL A 198 -4.33 -9.89 4.92
C VAL A 198 -2.94 -9.50 5.42
N ASP A 199 -2.67 -9.69 6.72
CA ASP A 199 -1.36 -9.38 7.35
C ASP A 199 -0.51 -10.65 7.45
N ASP A 200 0.82 -10.52 7.44
CA ASP A 200 1.80 -11.62 7.28
C ASP A 200 1.36 -12.62 6.16
N ALA A 201 1.02 -12.08 4.99
CA ALA A 201 0.40 -12.79 3.87
C ALA A 201 1.32 -13.84 3.19
N ARG A 202 0.76 -15.03 2.94
CA ARG A 202 1.39 -16.20 2.31
C ARG A 202 0.88 -16.44 0.88
N MET A 203 1.58 -17.30 0.12
CA MET A 203 1.14 -17.76 -1.20
C MET A 203 -0.21 -18.51 -1.10
N MET A 204 -1.09 -18.31 -2.07
CA MET A 204 -2.34 -19.06 -2.23
C MET A 204 -2.07 -20.52 -2.60
N SER A 205 -1.02 -20.75 -3.37
CA SER A 205 -0.49 -22.08 -3.75
C SER A 205 0.22 -22.82 -2.61
N GLY A 206 0.47 -22.18 -1.46
CA GLY A 206 1.18 -22.77 -0.32
C GLY A 206 2.70 -22.90 -0.50
N ALA A 207 3.26 -22.36 -1.60
CA ALA A 207 4.71 -22.23 -1.78
C ALA A 207 5.32 -21.14 -0.88
N GLU A 208 6.65 -21.09 -0.79
CA GLU A 208 7.36 -19.94 -0.22
C GLU A 208 7.55 -18.84 -1.28
N PRO A 209 7.28 -17.55 -0.96
CA PRO A 209 7.36 -16.47 -1.93
C PRO A 209 8.82 -16.08 -2.22
N SER A 210 9.29 -16.33 -3.45
CA SER A 210 10.63 -15.90 -3.89
C SER A 210 10.81 -14.38 -3.95
N SER A 211 9.71 -13.63 -4.00
CA SER A 211 9.67 -12.17 -3.91
C SER A 211 8.25 -11.69 -3.58
N GLY A 212 8.12 -10.42 -3.18
CA GLY A 212 6.80 -9.78 -3.02
C GLY A 212 6.00 -9.67 -4.32
N GLN A 213 6.66 -9.69 -5.48
CA GLN A 213 5.98 -9.75 -6.79
C GLN A 213 5.43 -11.15 -7.07
N ALA A 214 6.21 -12.20 -6.80
CA ALA A 214 5.75 -13.59 -6.94
C ALA A 214 4.53 -13.88 -6.06
N LEU A 215 4.45 -13.27 -4.87
CA LEU A 215 3.26 -13.31 -4.00
C LEU A 215 2.04 -12.65 -4.67
N VAL A 216 2.18 -11.43 -5.18
CA VAL A 216 1.10 -10.72 -5.87
C VAL A 216 0.59 -11.50 -7.07
N ASP A 217 1.48 -12.08 -7.86
CA ASP A 217 1.10 -12.84 -9.05
C ASP A 217 0.48 -14.20 -8.72
N ASP A 218 0.79 -14.79 -7.57
CA ASP A 218 0.10 -16.00 -7.07
C ASP A 218 -1.34 -15.73 -6.65
N TRP A 219 -1.58 -14.62 -5.95
CA TRP A 219 -2.94 -14.18 -5.62
C TRP A 219 -3.73 -13.77 -6.88
N ARG A 220 -3.09 -13.12 -7.85
CA ARG A 220 -3.69 -12.80 -9.17
C ARG A 220 -4.06 -14.05 -9.96
N ARG A 221 -3.20 -15.08 -10.00
CA ARG A 221 -3.53 -16.40 -10.60
C ARG A 221 -4.75 -17.05 -9.93
N ALA A 222 -4.93 -16.86 -8.62
CA ALA A 222 -6.12 -17.30 -7.89
C ALA A 222 -7.35 -16.37 -8.08
N GLY A 223 -7.28 -15.36 -8.96
CA GLY A 223 -8.35 -14.42 -9.28
C GLY A 223 -8.42 -13.18 -8.36
N TYR A 224 -7.55 -13.05 -7.37
CA TYR A 224 -7.57 -11.95 -6.42
C TYR A 224 -6.66 -10.80 -6.88
N THR A 225 -7.25 -9.64 -7.16
CA THR A 225 -6.56 -8.40 -7.50
C THR A 225 -6.41 -7.51 -6.26
N PRO A 226 -5.26 -7.51 -5.55
CA PRO A 226 -5.06 -6.58 -4.44
C PRO A 226 -4.95 -5.15 -4.94
N CYS A 227 -5.61 -4.20 -4.26
CA CYS A 227 -5.41 -2.78 -4.52
C CYS A 227 -4.07 -2.28 -3.98
N LEU A 228 -3.57 -2.90 -2.90
CA LEU A 228 -2.24 -2.68 -2.35
C LEU A 228 -1.57 -4.01 -2.05
N ALA A 229 -0.31 -4.13 -2.42
CA ALA A 229 0.61 -5.11 -1.89
C ALA A 229 1.84 -4.41 -1.32
N ILE A 230 2.18 -4.71 -0.08
CA ILE A 230 3.14 -3.94 0.72
C ILE A 230 4.09 -4.90 1.42
N GLN A 231 5.39 -4.85 1.08
CA GLN A 231 6.44 -5.53 1.82
C GLN A 231 6.69 -4.76 3.12
N THR A 232 6.29 -5.31 4.27
CA THR A 232 6.40 -4.62 5.58
C THR A 232 7.75 -4.84 6.24
N SER A 233 8.40 -5.97 5.93
CA SER A 233 9.78 -6.32 6.27
C SER A 233 10.27 -7.34 5.24
N ARG A 234 11.51 -7.83 5.36
CA ARG A 234 12.16 -8.69 4.35
C ARG A 234 11.24 -9.79 3.80
N ASP A 235 10.62 -10.55 4.70
CA ASP A 235 9.90 -11.80 4.37
C ASP A 235 8.39 -11.72 4.73
N SER A 236 7.85 -10.53 5.01
CA SER A 236 6.45 -10.32 5.42
C SER A 236 5.77 -9.24 4.60
N HIS A 237 4.54 -9.55 4.17
CA HIS A 237 3.74 -8.74 3.27
C HIS A 237 2.34 -8.48 3.81
N GLN A 238 1.78 -7.32 3.48
CA GLN A 238 0.37 -7.00 3.63
C GLN A 238 -0.28 -6.93 2.24
N LEU A 239 -1.42 -7.59 2.07
CA LEU A 239 -2.28 -7.47 0.90
C LEU A 239 -3.59 -6.80 1.31
N VAL A 240 -4.11 -5.88 0.49
CA VAL A 240 -5.38 -5.19 0.73
C VAL A 240 -6.29 -5.37 -0.46
N PHE A 241 -7.54 -5.78 -0.22
CA PHE A 241 -8.59 -5.91 -1.24
C PHE A 241 -9.72 -4.94 -0.96
N LYS A 242 -10.19 -4.22 -1.98
CA LYS A 242 -11.43 -3.42 -1.91
C LYS A 242 -12.62 -4.31 -2.23
N VAL A 243 -13.65 -4.26 -1.38
CA VAL A 243 -14.96 -4.90 -1.57
C VAL A 243 -16.04 -3.82 -1.41
N PRO A 244 -16.98 -3.65 -2.36
CA PRO A 244 -18.08 -2.69 -2.22
C PRO A 244 -18.98 -3.00 -1.01
N ARG A 245 -19.49 -2.00 -0.31
CA ARG A 245 -20.43 -2.20 0.80
C ARG A 245 -21.83 -2.54 0.30
N SER A 246 -22.24 -2.00 -0.85
CA SER A 246 -23.49 -2.33 -1.55
C SER A 246 -23.68 -3.85 -1.71
N ALA A 247 -22.69 -4.52 -2.28
CA ALA A 247 -22.71 -5.97 -2.53
C ALA A 247 -22.92 -6.82 -1.25
N ILE A 248 -22.49 -6.32 -0.08
CA ILE A 248 -22.74 -6.99 1.22
C ILE A 248 -24.10 -6.58 1.80
N ALA A 249 -24.50 -5.31 1.62
CA ALA A 249 -25.79 -4.79 2.09
C ALA A 249 -27.00 -5.40 1.35
N GLU A 250 -26.85 -5.83 0.10
CA GLU A 250 -27.84 -6.62 -0.63
C GLU A 250 -28.19 -7.95 0.06
N ILE A 251 -27.22 -8.54 0.78
CA ILE A 251 -27.38 -9.81 1.50
C ILE A 251 -27.71 -9.59 2.98
N ALA A 252 -27.12 -8.54 3.56
CA ALA A 252 -27.22 -8.20 4.96
C ALA A 252 -27.59 -6.72 5.12
N PRO A 253 -28.86 -6.32 4.87
CA PRO A 253 -29.27 -4.91 4.91
C PRO A 253 -29.18 -4.27 6.30
N ASN A 254 -29.09 -5.07 7.37
CA ASN A 254 -28.71 -4.57 8.70
C ASN A 254 -27.18 -4.40 8.78
N ALA A 255 -26.72 -3.19 9.10
CA ALA A 255 -25.32 -2.82 9.09
C ALA A 255 -24.42 -3.58 10.10
N GLU A 256 -24.97 -4.05 11.23
CA GLU A 256 -24.20 -4.92 12.13
C GLU A 256 -24.01 -6.31 11.51
N VAL A 257 -25.07 -6.90 10.93
CA VAL A 257 -24.97 -8.20 10.24
C VAL A 257 -23.95 -8.13 9.11
N ALA A 258 -23.99 -7.10 8.26
CA ALA A 258 -23.00 -6.87 7.19
C ALA A 258 -21.56 -6.77 7.74
N LYS A 259 -21.36 -5.97 8.80
CA LYS A 259 -20.06 -5.81 9.47
C LYS A 259 -19.54 -7.12 10.07
N LYS A 260 -20.40 -7.94 10.66
CA LYS A 260 -20.03 -9.26 11.23
C LYS A 260 -19.75 -10.30 10.14
N ALA A 261 -20.49 -10.27 9.03
CA ALA A 261 -20.26 -11.10 7.86
C ALA A 261 -18.89 -10.82 7.22
N ILE A 262 -18.61 -9.57 6.86
CA ILE A 262 -17.33 -9.19 6.23
C ILE A 262 -16.13 -9.39 7.18
N THR A 263 -16.34 -9.20 8.49
CA THR A 263 -15.36 -9.55 9.54
C THR A 263 -15.09 -11.06 9.59
N THR A 264 -16.13 -11.89 9.41
CA THR A 264 -15.97 -13.35 9.36
C THR A 264 -15.19 -13.77 8.11
N TYR A 265 -15.49 -13.18 6.95
CA TYR A 265 -14.73 -13.39 5.70
C TYR A 265 -13.24 -13.02 5.86
N ALA A 266 -12.94 -11.83 6.38
CA ALA A 266 -11.56 -11.39 6.59
C ALA A 266 -10.79 -12.28 7.58
N ALA A 267 -11.45 -12.69 8.66
CA ALA A 267 -10.87 -13.62 9.64
C ALA A 267 -10.62 -15.02 9.05
N ALA A 268 -11.51 -15.51 8.20
CA ALA A 268 -11.34 -16.78 7.48
C ALA A 268 -10.17 -16.73 6.49
N LEU A 269 -10.09 -15.66 5.69
CA LEU A 269 -9.02 -15.42 4.73
C LEU A 269 -7.65 -15.34 5.41
N ASN A 270 -7.54 -14.60 6.53
CA ASN A 270 -6.32 -14.53 7.34
C ASN A 270 -5.99 -15.85 8.06
N THR A 271 -6.99 -16.57 8.60
CA THR A 271 -6.76 -17.88 9.23
C THR A 271 -6.08 -18.86 8.28
N LYS A 272 -6.39 -18.78 6.99
CA LYS A 272 -5.79 -19.60 5.94
C LYS A 272 -4.47 -19.04 5.40
N TYR A 273 -4.45 -17.77 4.96
CA TYR A 273 -3.35 -17.20 4.17
C TYR A 273 -2.59 -16.03 4.83
N GLY A 274 -2.86 -15.68 6.10
CA GLY A 274 -2.19 -14.59 6.83
C GLY A 274 -2.04 -14.86 8.34
N ASP A 275 -2.04 -13.79 9.14
CA ASP A 275 -2.03 -13.83 10.61
C ASP A 275 -3.39 -14.26 11.17
N LYS A 276 -3.41 -15.44 11.82
CA LYS A 276 -4.62 -16.00 12.45
C LYS A 276 -5.17 -15.16 13.60
N GLY A 277 -4.39 -14.21 14.13
CA GLY A 277 -4.84 -13.21 15.09
C GLY A 277 -5.70 -12.08 14.48
N LEU A 278 -5.65 -11.87 13.16
CA LEU A 278 -6.32 -10.76 12.49
C LEU A 278 -7.82 -11.08 12.26
N ASN A 279 -8.67 -10.58 13.17
CA ASN A 279 -10.06 -11.05 13.33
C ASN A 279 -11.15 -9.97 13.18
N SER A 280 -10.84 -8.85 12.49
CA SER A 280 -11.72 -7.70 12.25
C SER A 280 -11.52 -7.20 10.82
N VAL A 281 -12.45 -6.38 10.32
CA VAL A 281 -12.22 -5.48 9.17
C VAL A 281 -12.02 -4.05 9.68
N ASP A 282 -12.94 -3.58 10.51
CA ASP A 282 -12.86 -2.23 11.10
C ASP A 282 -11.71 -2.13 12.11
N GLY A 283 -10.94 -1.04 12.02
CA GLY A 283 -9.92 -0.66 13.00
C GLY A 283 -8.50 -1.18 12.73
N HIS A 284 -8.32 -2.07 11.76
CA HIS A 284 -6.96 -2.49 11.37
C HIS A 284 -6.21 -1.38 10.63
N THR A 285 -4.88 -1.50 10.67
CA THR A 285 -3.95 -0.46 10.25
C THR A 285 -3.00 -0.99 9.18
N ILE A 286 -3.11 -0.43 7.98
CA ILE A 286 -2.23 -0.71 6.86
C ILE A 286 -0.89 -0.02 7.14
N ARG A 287 0.21 -0.69 6.82
CA ARG A 287 1.57 -0.14 6.89
C ARG A 287 1.77 0.90 5.80
N LEU A 288 1.96 2.18 6.16
CA LEU A 288 2.16 3.22 5.16
C LEU A 288 3.57 3.07 4.52
N PRO A 289 3.68 2.91 3.18
CA PRO A 289 4.97 2.78 2.51
C PRO A 289 5.82 4.05 2.54
N GLY A 290 7.13 3.90 2.34
CA GLY A 290 8.10 5.00 2.41
C GLY A 290 8.65 5.28 3.82
N TYR A 291 8.20 4.54 4.84
CA TYR A 291 8.65 4.64 6.24
C TYR A 291 9.29 3.34 6.72
N ARG A 292 10.12 3.38 7.77
CA ARG A 292 10.71 2.20 8.42
C ARG A 292 9.70 1.48 9.32
N ASN A 293 9.82 0.14 9.39
CA ASN A 293 9.07 -0.71 10.32
C ASN A 293 9.83 -0.85 11.64
N MET A 294 9.41 -0.10 12.66
CA MET A 294 10.14 0.14 13.92
C MET A 294 9.84 -0.89 15.03
N LYS A 295 9.02 -1.93 14.76
CA LYS A 295 8.89 -3.09 15.68
C LYS A 295 10.28 -3.68 15.93
N PHE A 296 10.64 -3.92 17.20
CA PHE A 296 11.97 -4.36 17.60
C PHE A 296 12.46 -5.60 16.82
N LYS A 297 11.57 -6.58 16.54
CA LYS A 297 11.88 -7.83 15.81
C LYS A 297 12.36 -7.67 14.36
N HIS A 298 12.36 -6.46 13.80
CA HIS A 298 12.88 -6.19 12.44
C HIS A 298 14.15 -5.33 12.43
N GLY A 299 14.61 -4.87 13.59
CA GLY A 299 15.91 -4.20 13.71
C GLY A 299 17.03 -5.22 13.69
N HIS A 300 17.84 -5.22 12.64
CA HIS A 300 19.01 -6.09 12.49
C HIS A 300 20.29 -5.28 12.70
N ASP A 301 21.29 -5.91 13.31
CA ASP A 301 22.61 -5.30 13.49
C ASP A 301 23.33 -5.21 12.13
N VAL A 302 24.03 -4.10 11.86
CA VAL A 302 24.71 -3.87 10.57
C VAL A 302 26.17 -3.53 10.76
N GLU A 303 27.03 -4.49 10.44
CA GLU A 303 28.48 -4.35 10.51
C GLU A 303 29.00 -3.21 9.61
N GLY A 304 30.03 -2.51 10.07
CA GLY A 304 30.66 -1.41 9.34
C GLY A 304 29.87 -0.10 9.29
N LYS A 305 28.67 -0.01 9.88
CA LYS A 305 27.89 1.25 9.98
C LYS A 305 28.01 1.88 11.37
N ALA A 306 27.93 3.21 11.41
CA ALA A 306 27.99 3.99 12.65
C ALA A 306 26.74 3.84 13.53
N TRP A 307 25.60 3.43 12.94
CA TRP A 307 24.39 3.05 13.67
C TRP A 307 24.37 1.54 13.88
N ALA A 308 24.27 1.10 15.12
CA ALA A 308 24.35 -0.32 15.47
C ALA A 308 23.24 -1.18 14.83
N LYS A 309 22.04 -0.61 14.59
CA LYS A 309 20.89 -1.32 14.02
C LYS A 309 20.21 -0.56 12.90
N GLU A 310 19.68 -1.32 11.93
CA GLU A 310 18.87 -0.80 10.83
C GLU A 310 17.48 -1.46 10.80
N TRP A 311 16.44 -0.65 10.57
CA TRP A 311 15.07 -1.10 10.38
C TRP A 311 14.68 -1.01 8.90
N PRO A 312 14.05 -2.06 8.33
CA PRO A 312 13.68 -2.09 6.92
C PRO A 312 12.60 -1.04 6.60
N PHE A 313 12.71 -0.44 5.42
CA PHE A 313 11.63 0.35 4.85
C PHE A 313 10.46 -0.54 4.42
N VAL A 314 9.25 -0.09 4.74
CA VAL A 314 7.99 -0.57 4.18
C VAL A 314 7.94 -0.12 2.72
N LYS A 315 7.80 -1.08 1.79
CA LYS A 315 7.78 -0.83 0.34
C LYS A 315 6.44 -1.22 -0.25
N LEU A 316 5.95 -0.40 -1.17
CA LEU A 316 4.86 -0.74 -2.05
C LEU A 316 5.40 -1.68 -3.15
N THR A 317 4.86 -2.90 -3.26
CA THR A 317 5.24 -3.87 -4.31
C THR A 317 4.23 -3.88 -5.45
N ALA A 318 2.95 -3.62 -5.17
CA ALA A 318 1.94 -3.31 -6.19
C ALA A 318 0.91 -2.32 -5.63
N SER A 319 0.38 -1.48 -6.53
CA SER A 319 -0.74 -0.56 -6.28
C SER A 319 -1.64 -0.54 -7.50
N SER A 320 -2.95 -0.51 -7.27
CA SER A 320 -3.98 -0.46 -8.31
C SER A 320 -5.30 0.02 -7.70
N ALA A 321 -6.02 0.91 -8.36
CA ALA A 321 -7.28 1.46 -7.84
C ALA A 321 -8.51 0.51 -8.00
N THR A 322 -8.27 -0.78 -8.26
CA THR A 322 -9.25 -1.83 -8.58
C THR A 322 -10.11 -2.31 -7.40
N PHE A 323 -11.37 -2.68 -7.66
CA PHE A 323 -12.17 -3.53 -6.77
C PHE A 323 -11.87 -5.01 -7.02
N CYS A 324 -11.63 -5.79 -5.96
CA CYS A 324 -11.31 -7.20 -6.13
C CYS A 324 -12.58 -8.00 -6.38
N LYS A 325 -12.90 -8.28 -7.65
CA LYS A 325 -14.07 -9.08 -8.05
C LYS A 325 -14.14 -10.40 -7.27
N LYS A 326 -13.05 -11.17 -7.22
CA LYS A 326 -13.03 -12.46 -6.53
C LYS A 326 -13.23 -12.35 -5.02
N SER A 327 -12.61 -11.35 -4.38
CA SER A 327 -12.84 -11.09 -2.96
C SER A 327 -14.27 -10.66 -2.67
N THR A 328 -14.89 -9.91 -3.59
CA THR A 328 -16.31 -9.51 -3.52
C THR A 328 -17.23 -10.72 -3.63
N GLU A 329 -17.02 -11.61 -4.60
CA GLU A 329 -17.78 -12.87 -4.76
C GLU A 329 -17.71 -13.75 -3.51
N ASP A 330 -16.51 -13.96 -2.97
CA ASP A 330 -16.31 -14.81 -1.78
C ASP A 330 -16.86 -14.15 -0.50
N ALA A 331 -16.76 -12.82 -0.38
CA ALA A 331 -17.36 -12.07 0.71
C ALA A 331 -18.90 -12.13 0.67
N VAL A 332 -19.51 -12.03 -0.52
CA VAL A 332 -20.95 -12.18 -0.73
C VAL A 332 -21.40 -13.62 -0.41
N ALA A 333 -20.65 -14.63 -0.82
CA ALA A 333 -20.92 -16.02 -0.47
C ALA A 333 -20.81 -16.25 1.05
N CYS A 334 -19.77 -15.70 1.69
CA CYS A 334 -19.59 -15.72 3.14
C CYS A 334 -20.72 -14.99 3.88
N ALA A 335 -21.24 -13.89 3.32
CA ALA A 335 -22.36 -13.15 3.91
C ALA A 335 -23.67 -13.95 3.87
N ARG A 336 -23.96 -14.64 2.76
CA ARG A 336 -25.14 -15.51 2.63
C ARG A 336 -25.09 -16.64 3.66
N ASP A 337 -23.96 -17.33 3.74
CA ASP A 337 -23.77 -18.42 4.69
C ASP A 337 -23.81 -17.93 6.16
N TYR A 338 -23.25 -16.74 6.45
CA TYR A 338 -23.33 -16.13 7.78
C TYR A 338 -24.76 -15.76 8.18
N VAL A 339 -25.53 -15.15 7.28
CA VAL A 339 -26.95 -14.82 7.47
C VAL A 339 -27.79 -16.07 7.71
N LYS A 340 -27.56 -17.12 6.91
CA LYS A 340 -28.20 -18.44 7.05
C LYS A 340 -27.88 -19.11 8.39
N ARG A 341 -26.61 -19.15 8.80
CA ARG A 341 -26.19 -19.74 10.08
C ARG A 341 -26.62 -18.93 11.31
N LEU A 342 -26.98 -17.67 11.15
CA LEU A 342 -27.67 -16.89 12.20
C LEU A 342 -29.18 -17.17 12.28
N GLY A 343 -29.79 -17.78 11.25
CA GLY A 343 -31.24 -17.99 11.19
C GLY A 343 -32.04 -16.68 11.03
N VAL A 344 -31.48 -15.69 10.32
CA VAL A 344 -32.11 -14.35 10.15
C VAL A 344 -32.54 -14.05 8.71
N GLU A 345 -32.55 -15.05 7.82
CA GLU A 345 -32.98 -14.91 6.42
C GLU A 345 -34.38 -14.27 6.32
N ASP A 346 -35.38 -14.85 7.00
CA ASP A 346 -36.76 -14.34 7.00
C ASP A 346 -36.89 -12.93 7.62
N LEU A 347 -36.08 -12.62 8.63
CA LEU A 347 -36.07 -11.28 9.24
C LEU A 347 -35.54 -10.23 8.26
N LEU A 348 -34.49 -10.56 7.48
CA LEU A 348 -33.89 -9.63 6.53
C LEU A 348 -34.70 -9.50 5.22
N ALA A 349 -35.44 -10.55 4.84
CA ALA A 349 -36.27 -10.59 3.63
C ALA A 349 -37.53 -9.69 3.69
N GLY A 350 -37.92 -9.21 4.88
CA GLY A 350 -39.09 -8.34 5.05
C GLY A 350 -38.99 -7.02 4.26
N ASP A 351 -40.10 -6.66 3.61
CA ASP A 351 -40.30 -5.53 2.66
C ASP A 351 -39.99 -4.12 3.20
N GLY A 352 -39.71 -4.00 4.50
CA GLY A 352 -39.44 -2.74 5.19
C GLY A 352 -40.56 -2.28 6.10
N SER A 353 -41.81 -2.71 5.86
CA SER A 353 -43.01 -2.24 6.60
C SER A 353 -42.96 -2.53 8.10
N GLY A 354 -42.25 -3.60 8.50
CA GLY A 354 -42.07 -4.02 9.89
C GLY A 354 -40.75 -3.61 10.56
N ARG A 355 -39.89 -2.79 9.93
CA ARG A 355 -38.56 -2.44 10.47
C ARG A 355 -38.63 -1.36 11.57
N GLY A 356 -39.08 -1.79 12.75
CA GLY A 356 -39.03 -1.02 14.00
C GLY A 356 -38.12 -1.64 15.06
N ALA A 357 -37.98 -1.01 16.22
CA ALA A 357 -37.02 -1.41 17.26
C ALA A 357 -37.12 -2.88 17.74
N ALA A 358 -38.31 -3.51 17.66
CA ALA A 358 -38.49 -4.92 17.97
C ALA A 358 -37.86 -5.88 16.93
N HIS A 359 -37.78 -5.44 15.67
CA HIS A 359 -37.12 -6.16 14.58
C HIS A 359 -35.58 -6.06 14.72
N ASP A 360 -35.07 -4.87 15.03
CA ASP A 360 -33.65 -4.67 15.31
C ASP A 360 -33.18 -5.43 16.56
N ASP A 361 -33.96 -5.49 17.66
CA ASP A 361 -33.57 -6.34 18.81
C ASP A 361 -33.67 -7.84 18.49
N ALA A 362 -34.62 -8.28 17.65
CA ALA A 362 -34.66 -9.67 17.20
C ALA A 362 -33.38 -10.05 16.43
N ILE A 363 -32.92 -9.18 15.52
CA ILE A 363 -31.63 -9.34 14.82
C ILE A 363 -30.47 -9.30 15.81
N ALA A 364 -30.42 -8.32 16.71
CA ALA A 364 -29.33 -8.19 17.69
C ALA A 364 -29.29 -9.38 18.66
N LYS A 365 -30.45 -9.95 19.04
CA LYS A 365 -30.58 -11.18 19.83
C LYS A 365 -30.05 -12.40 19.08
N ALA A 366 -30.37 -12.53 17.78
CA ALA A 366 -29.82 -13.58 16.93
C ALA A 366 -28.29 -13.45 16.76
N ILE A 367 -27.75 -12.23 16.58
CA ILE A 367 -26.30 -11.98 16.60
C ILE A 367 -25.69 -12.41 17.94
N ARG A 368 -26.28 -11.98 19.08
CA ARG A 368 -25.80 -12.33 20.43
C ARG A 368 -25.76 -13.84 20.69
N ALA A 369 -26.73 -14.59 20.17
CA ALA A 369 -26.81 -16.05 20.33
C ALA A 369 -25.95 -16.83 19.31
N GLY A 370 -26.00 -16.46 18.03
CA GLY A 370 -25.46 -17.26 16.93
C GLY A 370 -24.07 -16.85 16.41
N HIS A 371 -23.62 -15.61 16.62
CA HIS A 371 -22.42 -15.07 15.95
C HIS A 371 -21.19 -15.96 16.08
N SER A 372 -20.87 -16.42 17.30
CA SER A 372 -19.68 -17.24 17.56
C SER A 372 -19.74 -18.59 16.84
N ALA A 373 -20.91 -19.23 16.78
CA ALA A 373 -21.10 -20.50 16.10
C ALA A 373 -21.03 -20.34 14.57
N ALA A 374 -21.77 -19.37 14.02
CA ALA A 374 -21.76 -19.05 12.59
C ALA A 374 -20.36 -18.68 12.11
N ARG A 375 -19.67 -17.77 12.83
CA ARG A 375 -18.30 -17.34 12.53
C ARG A 375 -17.32 -18.50 12.56
N ASN A 376 -17.32 -19.30 13.63
CA ASN A 376 -16.32 -20.35 13.80
C ASN A 376 -16.55 -21.52 12.82
N GLY A 377 -17.81 -21.85 12.49
CA GLY A 377 -18.13 -22.80 11.43
C GLY A 377 -17.59 -22.34 10.07
N ILE A 378 -17.89 -21.11 9.66
CA ILE A 378 -17.41 -20.55 8.38
C ILE A 378 -15.87 -20.50 8.33
N ILE A 379 -15.21 -20.10 9.43
CA ILE A 379 -13.75 -20.11 9.50
C ILE A 379 -13.20 -21.54 9.38
N ALA A 380 -13.84 -22.55 9.98
CA ALA A 380 -13.43 -23.94 9.82
C ALA A 380 -13.61 -24.43 8.37
N ASP A 381 -14.76 -24.16 7.75
CA ASP A 381 -15.07 -24.57 6.37
C ASP A 381 -14.16 -23.88 5.33
N TYR A 382 -13.79 -22.62 5.58
CA TYR A 382 -12.77 -21.92 4.80
C TYR A 382 -11.36 -22.47 5.06
N ALA A 383 -10.97 -22.63 6.33
CA ALA A 383 -9.60 -23.02 6.71
C ALA A 383 -9.29 -24.49 6.42
N ALA A 384 -10.31 -25.34 6.30
CA ALA A 384 -10.17 -26.69 5.79
C ALA A 384 -9.37 -26.70 4.48
N PRO A 385 -8.48 -27.67 4.26
CA PRO A 385 -8.13 -28.01 2.89
C PRO A 385 -9.46 -28.34 2.20
N LYS A 386 -9.77 -27.69 1.08
CA LYS A 386 -10.85 -28.20 0.22
C LYS A 386 -10.40 -29.59 -0.15
N THR A 387 -11.05 -30.62 0.41
CA THR A 387 -10.72 -32.02 0.15
C THR A 387 -10.82 -32.20 -1.34
N ALA A 388 -9.66 -32.43 -1.96
CA ALA A 388 -9.56 -32.35 -3.39
C ALA A 388 -10.21 -33.59 -4.00
N ALA A 389 -11.52 -33.47 -4.25
CA ALA A 389 -12.00 -33.73 -5.59
C ALA A 389 -11.06 -32.96 -6.54
N THR A 390 -10.02 -33.66 -7.01
CA THR A 390 -8.97 -33.14 -7.88
C THR A 390 -9.53 -32.92 -9.27
N ALA A 391 -10.44 -31.94 -9.37
CA ALA A 391 -10.52 -31.08 -10.53
C ALA A 391 -9.19 -30.33 -10.67
N GLN A 392 -8.16 -31.06 -11.13
CA GLN A 392 -7.25 -30.46 -12.10
C GLN A 392 -8.15 -29.79 -13.15
N PRO A 393 -7.90 -28.53 -13.54
CA PRO A 393 -8.70 -27.89 -14.58
C PRO A 393 -8.63 -28.80 -15.80
N PRO A 394 -9.79 -29.28 -16.32
CA PRO A 394 -9.87 -30.53 -17.07
C PRO A 394 -8.80 -30.58 -18.17
N GLU A 395 -8.08 -31.71 -18.26
CA GLU A 395 -6.96 -31.86 -19.19
C GLU A 395 -7.44 -31.46 -20.59
N LEU A 396 -6.78 -30.46 -21.18
CA LEU A 396 -7.20 -29.90 -22.47
C LEU A 396 -7.13 -31.01 -23.52
N THR A 397 -8.18 -31.11 -24.34
CA THR A 397 -8.17 -32.07 -25.44
C THR A 397 -7.12 -31.66 -26.47
N SER A 398 -6.54 -32.62 -27.18
CA SER A 398 -5.60 -32.34 -28.28
C SER A 398 -6.21 -31.39 -29.32
N GLU A 399 -7.53 -31.43 -29.49
CA GLU A 399 -8.31 -30.53 -30.36
C GLU A 399 -8.32 -29.09 -29.82
N GLN A 400 -8.58 -28.87 -28.52
CA GLN A 400 -8.50 -27.54 -27.89
C GLN A 400 -7.09 -26.94 -28.00
N ILE A 401 -6.06 -27.76 -27.75
CA ILE A 401 -4.66 -27.34 -27.88
C ILE A 401 -4.33 -26.98 -29.34
N GLN A 402 -4.77 -27.79 -30.31
CA GLN A 402 -4.50 -27.56 -31.73
C GLN A 402 -5.27 -26.35 -32.26
N GLN A 403 -6.54 -26.16 -31.87
CA GLN A 403 -7.33 -24.98 -32.23
C GLN A 403 -6.69 -23.69 -31.69
N ALA A 404 -6.24 -23.71 -30.42
CA ALA A 404 -5.55 -22.56 -29.83
C ALA A 404 -4.22 -22.25 -30.52
N ARG A 405 -3.46 -23.26 -30.96
CA ARG A 405 -2.25 -23.10 -31.79
C ARG A 405 -2.58 -22.43 -33.13
N VAL A 406 -3.56 -22.96 -33.87
CA VAL A 406 -4.00 -22.38 -35.16
C VAL A 406 -4.48 -20.93 -35.02
N MET A 407 -5.21 -20.60 -33.94
CA MET A 407 -5.64 -19.23 -33.68
C MET A 407 -4.48 -18.30 -33.31
N ALA A 408 -3.42 -18.81 -32.67
CA ALA A 408 -2.19 -18.04 -32.42
C ALA A 408 -1.37 -17.79 -33.69
N ASP A 409 -1.24 -18.79 -34.56
CA ASP A 409 -0.59 -18.64 -35.87
C ASP A 409 -1.35 -17.63 -36.74
N GLN A 410 -2.69 -17.69 -36.78
CA GLN A 410 -3.54 -16.72 -37.47
C GLN A 410 -3.41 -15.30 -36.90
N ALA A 411 -3.39 -15.15 -35.57
CA ALA A 411 -3.17 -13.86 -34.92
C ALA A 411 -1.79 -13.28 -35.28
N SER A 412 -0.75 -14.12 -35.25
CA SER A 412 0.62 -13.76 -35.65
C SER A 412 0.70 -13.30 -37.12
N MET A 413 0.15 -14.09 -38.05
CA MET A 413 0.15 -13.76 -39.49
C MET A 413 -0.65 -12.51 -39.86
N SER A 414 -1.68 -12.16 -39.06
CA SER A 414 -2.52 -10.98 -39.28
C SER A 414 -2.10 -9.74 -38.49
N GLY A 415 -1.09 -9.85 -37.62
CA GLY A 415 -0.70 -8.79 -36.69
C GLY A 415 -1.75 -8.50 -35.60
N MET A 416 -2.75 -9.38 -35.43
CA MET A 416 -3.79 -9.23 -34.42
C MET A 416 -3.29 -9.69 -33.04
N ARG A 417 -3.84 -9.07 -31.98
CA ARG A 417 -3.55 -9.48 -30.61
C ARG A 417 -4.29 -10.77 -30.27
N LEU A 418 -3.59 -11.74 -29.69
CA LEU A 418 -4.17 -13.01 -29.27
C LEU A 418 -5.29 -12.81 -28.23
N PRO A 419 -6.46 -13.46 -28.38
CA PRO A 419 -7.50 -13.51 -27.35
C PRO A 419 -6.99 -14.13 -26.04
N ALA A 420 -7.48 -13.64 -24.90
CA ALA A 420 -6.94 -13.99 -23.58
C ALA A 420 -7.26 -15.43 -23.13
N ASP A 421 -8.38 -15.98 -23.61
CA ASP A 421 -8.77 -17.38 -23.46
C ASP A 421 -7.85 -18.32 -24.25
N ILE A 422 -7.51 -17.96 -25.49
CA ILE A 422 -6.53 -18.71 -26.29
C ILE A 422 -5.13 -18.66 -25.65
N ALA A 423 -4.76 -17.53 -25.04
CA ALA A 423 -3.52 -17.42 -24.28
C ALA A 423 -3.49 -18.32 -23.02
N ASP A 424 -4.59 -18.43 -22.27
CA ASP A 424 -4.72 -19.37 -21.14
C ASP A 424 -4.63 -20.84 -21.59
N ILE A 425 -5.33 -21.20 -22.67
CA ILE A 425 -5.30 -22.56 -23.22
C ILE A 425 -3.86 -22.95 -23.62
N LEU A 426 -3.10 -22.05 -24.26
CA LEU A 426 -1.71 -22.31 -24.62
C LEU A 426 -0.78 -22.40 -23.40
N ALA A 427 -0.97 -21.56 -22.38
CA ALA A 427 -0.20 -21.61 -21.14
C ALA A 427 -0.44 -22.92 -20.37
N ARG A 428 -1.70 -23.36 -20.28
CA ARG A 428 -2.09 -24.65 -19.69
C ARG A 428 -1.58 -25.83 -20.50
N ALA A 429 -1.63 -25.76 -21.83
CA ALA A 429 -1.08 -26.79 -22.70
C ALA A 429 0.44 -26.97 -22.50
N ALA A 430 1.20 -25.88 -22.38
CA ALA A 430 2.64 -25.93 -22.12
C ALA A 430 2.96 -26.59 -20.76
N GLU A 431 2.17 -26.30 -19.71
CA GLU A 431 2.35 -26.93 -18.39
C GLU A 431 1.88 -28.40 -18.38
N GLN A 432 0.90 -28.78 -19.19
CA GLN A 432 0.55 -30.19 -19.46
C GLN A 432 1.65 -30.93 -20.22
N GLU A 433 2.23 -30.34 -21.27
CA GLU A 433 3.34 -30.93 -22.03
C GLU A 433 4.59 -31.10 -21.15
N LYS A 434 4.93 -30.08 -20.35
CA LYS A 434 5.98 -30.14 -19.31
C LYS A 434 5.69 -31.25 -18.28
N SER A 435 4.47 -31.30 -17.74
CA SER A 435 4.04 -32.38 -16.84
C SER A 435 4.15 -33.77 -17.48
N ALA A 436 3.82 -33.90 -18.77
CA ALA A 436 3.91 -35.17 -19.51
C ALA A 436 5.37 -35.58 -19.75
N VAL A 437 6.28 -34.62 -19.99
CA VAL A 437 7.73 -34.87 -20.07
C VAL A 437 8.27 -35.30 -18.70
N GLU A 438 7.93 -34.60 -17.61
CA GLU A 438 8.34 -34.96 -16.24
C GLU A 438 7.80 -36.33 -15.80
N ARG A 439 6.54 -36.66 -16.17
CA ARG A 439 5.95 -38.01 -15.99
C ARG A 439 6.69 -39.09 -16.79
N ARG A 440 7.28 -38.75 -17.95
CA ARG A 440 8.05 -39.68 -18.81
C ARG A 440 9.50 -39.89 -18.37
N ILE A 441 10.07 -39.04 -17.51
CA ILE A 441 11.39 -39.28 -16.92
C ILE A 441 11.29 -40.48 -15.96
N PRO A 442 11.99 -41.60 -16.22
CA PRO A 442 12.02 -42.75 -15.31
C PRO A 442 12.46 -42.34 -13.92
N GLU A 443 11.86 -42.91 -12.88
CA GLU A 443 12.09 -42.53 -11.49
C GLU A 443 13.58 -42.67 -11.08
N THR A 444 14.28 -43.65 -11.66
CA THR A 444 15.72 -43.87 -11.53
C THR A 444 16.59 -42.70 -12.03
N LEU A 445 16.08 -41.89 -12.97
CA LEU A 445 16.78 -40.71 -13.53
C LEU A 445 16.38 -39.40 -12.83
N ARG A 446 15.44 -39.41 -11.89
CA ARG A 446 15.03 -38.23 -11.10
C ARG A 446 16.01 -37.88 -9.96
N SER A 447 17.07 -38.67 -9.77
CA SER A 447 18.13 -38.37 -8.80
C SER A 447 18.85 -37.05 -9.14
N PRO A 448 19.03 -36.12 -8.17
CA PRO A 448 19.75 -34.86 -8.40
C PRO A 448 21.14 -35.02 -9.02
N ALA A 449 21.85 -36.10 -8.66
CA ALA A 449 23.18 -36.41 -9.20
C ALA A 449 23.15 -36.69 -10.72
N VAL A 450 22.08 -37.32 -11.23
CA VAL A 450 21.93 -37.65 -12.65
C VAL A 450 21.59 -36.40 -13.47
N VAL A 451 20.74 -35.53 -12.93
CA VAL A 451 20.39 -34.22 -13.53
C VAL A 451 21.60 -33.29 -13.58
N GLN A 452 22.50 -33.36 -12.60
CA GLN A 452 23.73 -32.56 -12.57
C GLN A 452 24.82 -33.11 -13.51
N ALA A 453 24.92 -34.45 -13.65
CA ALA A 453 25.84 -35.08 -14.60
C ALA A 453 25.45 -34.77 -16.07
N THR A 454 24.16 -34.92 -16.41
CA THR A 454 23.66 -34.70 -17.79
C THR A 454 23.75 -33.24 -18.27
N ARG A 455 23.71 -32.26 -17.36
CA ARG A 455 23.98 -30.85 -17.69
C ARG A 455 25.46 -30.55 -18.02
N SER A 456 26.38 -31.45 -17.67
CA SER A 456 27.82 -31.24 -17.85
C SER A 456 28.36 -31.79 -19.18
N SER A 457 27.56 -32.54 -19.95
CA SER A 457 28.01 -33.27 -21.15
C SER A 457 27.50 -32.73 -22.50
N VAL A 458 26.62 -31.73 -22.51
CA VAL A 458 26.06 -31.14 -23.75
C VAL A 458 26.57 -29.72 -23.96
N ALA A 459 27.83 -29.61 -24.39
CA ALA A 459 28.45 -28.35 -24.81
C ALA A 459 28.84 -28.43 -26.30
N VAL A 460 27.90 -28.09 -27.18
CA VAL A 460 28.14 -28.00 -28.64
C VAL A 460 28.56 -26.56 -28.98
N PRO A 461 29.72 -26.34 -29.63
CA PRO A 461 30.17 -24.99 -29.99
C PRO A 461 29.36 -24.46 -31.19
N VAL A 462 28.57 -23.41 -30.96
CA VAL A 462 27.92 -22.64 -32.04
C VAL A 462 28.81 -21.46 -32.40
N ALA A 463 29.21 -21.36 -33.67
CA ALA A 463 30.03 -20.25 -34.16
C ALA A 463 29.20 -18.95 -34.31
N PRO A 464 29.76 -17.77 -33.99
CA PRO A 464 29.04 -16.50 -34.11
C PRO A 464 28.90 -16.06 -35.57
N VAL A 465 27.67 -15.73 -35.98
CA VAL A 465 27.38 -15.09 -37.28
C VAL A 465 27.50 -13.58 -37.14
N ALA A 466 28.19 -12.93 -38.09
CA ALA A 466 28.40 -11.48 -38.08
C ALA A 466 27.14 -10.71 -38.53
N PRO A 467 26.88 -9.50 -38.00
CA PRO A 467 25.72 -8.69 -38.39
C PRO A 467 25.90 -8.04 -39.77
N VAL A 468 24.86 -8.08 -40.59
CA VAL A 468 24.79 -7.40 -41.89
C VAL A 468 24.05 -6.07 -41.73
N ALA A 469 24.58 -4.98 -42.30
CA ALA A 469 23.98 -3.65 -42.26
C ALA A 469 22.90 -3.47 -43.33
N PRO A 470 21.83 -2.67 -43.08
CA PRO A 470 20.79 -2.40 -44.07
C PRO A 470 21.25 -1.42 -45.14
N ALA A 471 20.91 -1.69 -46.40
CA ALA A 471 21.21 -0.81 -47.53
C ALA A 471 20.17 0.31 -47.70
N VAL A 472 20.62 1.47 -48.18
CA VAL A 472 19.77 2.62 -48.54
C VAL A 472 19.32 2.50 -50.00
N ALA A 473 18.05 2.79 -50.28
CA ALA A 473 17.49 2.84 -51.63
C ALA A 473 17.01 4.26 -51.98
N VAL A 474 17.24 4.70 -53.22
CA VAL A 474 16.95 6.05 -53.71
C VAL A 474 16.41 5.99 -55.16
N GLY A 475 15.34 6.74 -55.45
CA GLY A 475 15.15 7.38 -56.75
C GLY A 475 14.00 6.94 -57.67
N SER A 476 12.92 7.74 -57.66
CA SER A 476 12.27 8.32 -58.86
C SER A 476 11.58 7.42 -59.92
N PRO A 477 10.80 7.98 -60.88
CA PRO A 477 10.17 9.32 -60.97
C PRO A 477 8.63 9.26 -61.15
N ALA A 478 7.99 10.43 -61.29
CA ALA A 478 6.56 10.59 -61.60
C ALA A 478 6.28 10.75 -63.11
N PRO A 479 5.00 10.79 -63.52
CA PRO A 479 4.54 11.84 -64.43
C PRO A 479 3.27 12.58 -63.96
N ALA A 480 2.93 13.67 -64.66
CA ALA A 480 1.75 14.53 -64.51
C ALA A 480 1.36 15.06 -65.93
N PRO A 481 0.47 16.05 -66.16
CA PRO A 481 -0.51 16.73 -65.29
C PRO A 481 -1.94 16.85 -65.92
N ALA A 482 -2.93 17.40 -65.18
CA ALA A 482 -4.17 17.96 -65.77
C ALA A 482 -4.80 19.10 -64.93
N SER A 483 -5.14 20.18 -65.61
CA SER A 483 -5.47 21.55 -65.16
C SER A 483 -6.92 21.88 -64.72
N ALA A 484 -7.09 22.75 -63.70
CA ALA A 484 -8.14 23.79 -63.54
C ALA A 484 -7.81 24.70 -62.32
N GLN A 485 -7.66 26.04 -62.39
CA GLN A 485 -8.68 27.13 -62.45
C GLN A 485 -9.60 27.24 -61.19
N ARG A 486 -9.85 28.40 -60.54
CA ARG A 486 -9.39 29.82 -60.72
C ARG A 486 -9.87 30.74 -59.55
N ILE A 487 -9.13 31.83 -59.20
CA ILE A 487 -9.50 33.04 -58.37
C ILE A 487 -9.97 32.77 -56.89
N VAL A 488 -9.97 33.65 -55.86
CA VAL A 488 -9.78 35.12 -55.64
C VAL A 488 -8.90 35.39 -54.37
N SER A 489 -8.39 36.62 -54.16
CA SER A 489 -7.61 37.07 -52.98
C SER A 489 -7.83 38.59 -52.69
N PRO A 490 -7.02 39.21 -51.81
CA PRO A 490 -7.18 39.49 -50.36
C PRO A 490 -8.07 40.78 -50.13
N PRO A 491 -7.88 41.77 -49.20
CA PRO A 491 -7.09 41.95 -47.96
C PRO A 491 -8.02 42.28 -46.72
N ALA A 492 -7.70 42.98 -45.62
CA ALA A 492 -6.55 43.82 -45.22
C ALA A 492 -6.27 43.98 -43.70
N THR A 493 -5.02 44.41 -43.45
CA THR A 493 -4.33 45.02 -42.30
C THR A 493 -5.06 46.10 -41.47
N TYR A 494 -4.74 46.21 -40.16
CA TYR A 494 -4.50 47.53 -39.50
C TYR A 494 -3.51 47.45 -38.32
N ILE A 495 -2.86 48.57 -37.96
CA ILE A 495 -1.77 48.65 -36.95
C ILE A 495 -2.02 49.77 -35.92
N MET A 496 -1.47 49.58 -34.72
CA MET A 496 -1.34 50.48 -33.54
C MET A 496 -1.56 52.00 -33.72
N ARG A 497 -2.18 52.65 -32.71
CA ARG A 497 -1.43 53.50 -31.74
C ARG A 497 -2.21 53.84 -30.45
N GLN A 498 -1.51 54.43 -29.49
CA GLN A 498 -1.93 54.76 -28.12
C GLN A 498 -2.53 56.18 -28.02
N VAL A 499 -3.18 56.54 -26.88
CA VAL A 499 -2.78 57.69 -26.00
C VAL A 499 -3.71 57.86 -24.76
N VAL A 500 -3.09 57.85 -23.56
CA VAL A 500 -3.36 58.60 -22.29
C VAL A 500 -4.77 58.61 -21.59
N LYS A 501 -4.78 58.02 -20.37
CA LYS A 501 -5.26 58.44 -19.01
C LYS A 501 -5.94 59.83 -18.78
N PRO A 502 -6.46 60.18 -17.56
CA PRO A 502 -6.86 59.37 -16.37
C PRO A 502 -8.22 59.74 -15.69
N ALA A 503 -8.79 58.82 -14.90
CA ALA A 503 -9.66 59.07 -13.73
C ALA A 503 -9.93 57.74 -13.00
N GLN A 504 -10.31 57.63 -11.71
CA GLN A 504 -10.14 58.48 -10.52
C GLN A 504 -10.16 57.53 -9.31
N ALA A 505 -9.51 57.86 -8.19
CA ALA A 505 -9.47 56.99 -7.01
C ALA A 505 -10.43 57.47 -5.91
N THR A 506 -11.42 56.64 -5.56
CA THR A 506 -12.32 56.87 -4.40
C THR A 506 -12.05 55.83 -3.32
N ALA A 507 -11.34 56.23 -2.27
CA ALA A 507 -11.17 55.41 -1.07
C ALA A 507 -12.44 55.49 -0.20
N GLN A 508 -13.00 54.34 0.18
CA GLN A 508 -14.05 54.28 1.21
C GLN A 508 -13.46 53.83 2.55
N THR A 509 -13.44 54.74 3.52
CA THR A 509 -12.93 54.48 4.87
C THR A 509 -14.01 53.79 5.72
N ILE A 510 -13.94 52.47 5.85
CA ILE A 510 -14.83 51.72 6.74
C ILE A 510 -14.36 51.92 8.20
N LYS A 511 -15.20 52.55 9.03
CA LYS A 511 -14.99 52.61 10.48
C LYS A 511 -15.21 51.22 11.12
N PRO A 512 -14.33 50.74 12.00
CA PRO A 512 -14.65 49.61 12.87
C PRO A 512 -15.70 50.01 13.92
N ALA A 513 -16.61 49.09 14.25
CA ALA A 513 -17.56 49.25 15.34
C ALA A 513 -16.87 49.04 16.71
N PRO A 514 -17.35 49.67 17.81
CA PRO A 514 -16.77 49.48 19.14
C PRO A 514 -17.04 48.06 19.67
N PRO A 515 -16.10 47.44 20.39
CA PRO A 515 -16.30 46.13 21.00
C PRO A 515 -17.30 46.21 22.16
N GLN A 516 -18.32 45.36 22.16
CA GLN A 516 -19.25 45.24 23.28
C GLN A 516 -18.55 44.59 24.48
N SER A 517 -18.67 45.20 25.66
CA SER A 517 -18.13 44.68 26.91
C SER A 517 -18.87 43.42 27.37
N ARG A 518 -18.15 42.29 27.50
CA ARG A 518 -18.60 41.15 28.31
C ARG A 518 -17.94 41.21 29.69
N THR A 519 -18.73 40.92 30.72
CA THR A 519 -18.34 40.93 32.13
C THR A 519 -17.28 39.85 32.44
N PRO A 520 -16.38 40.08 33.42
CA PRO A 520 -15.34 39.13 33.77
C PRO A 520 -15.89 37.95 34.59
N ALA A 521 -15.44 36.74 34.25
CA ALA A 521 -15.57 35.57 35.13
C ALA A 521 -14.50 35.61 36.24
N PRO A 522 -14.74 35.02 37.42
CA PRO A 522 -13.85 35.17 38.58
C PRO A 522 -12.50 34.46 38.39
N ALA A 523 -11.43 35.08 38.89
CA ALA A 523 -10.07 34.55 38.81
C ALA A 523 -9.87 33.34 39.73
N SER A 524 -9.62 32.17 39.16
CA SER A 524 -9.15 30.98 39.89
C SER A 524 -7.65 31.08 40.20
N ARG A 525 -7.24 30.64 41.39
CA ARG A 525 -5.85 30.74 41.86
C ARG A 525 -4.92 29.82 41.07
N TRP A 526 -3.80 30.37 40.61
CA TRP A 526 -2.64 29.58 40.17
C TRP A 526 -1.87 29.02 41.38
N PRO A 527 -1.65 27.70 41.49
CA PRO A 527 -0.67 27.15 42.43
C PRO A 527 0.75 27.28 41.84
N SER A 528 1.58 28.13 42.44
CA SER A 528 2.94 28.44 41.97
C SER A 528 3.96 27.34 42.27
N GLY A 529 3.84 26.18 41.64
CA GLY A 529 4.78 25.05 41.76
C GLY A 529 5.98 25.16 40.82
N ARG A 530 7.08 25.80 41.24
CA ARG A 530 8.36 25.70 40.53
C ARG A 530 9.02 24.34 40.81
N PRO A 531 9.38 23.52 39.81
CA PRO A 531 10.22 22.35 40.05
C PRO A 531 11.62 22.79 40.49
N LYS A 532 12.18 22.16 41.53
CA LYS A 532 13.57 22.37 41.94
C LYS A 532 14.50 21.73 40.91
N VAL A 533 15.32 22.55 40.24
CA VAL A 533 16.48 22.04 39.49
C VAL A 533 17.53 21.60 40.51
N ILE A 534 17.73 20.29 40.65
CA ILE A 534 18.82 19.72 41.45
C ILE A 534 20.06 19.69 40.54
N VAL A 535 21.00 20.60 40.77
CA VAL A 535 22.31 20.58 40.14
C VAL A 535 23.19 19.56 40.89
N PRO A 536 23.74 18.53 40.24
CA PRO A 536 24.71 17.64 40.87
C PRO A 536 26.01 18.40 41.18
N ALA A 537 26.57 18.22 42.38
CA ALA A 537 27.83 18.83 42.76
C ALA A 537 29.01 18.27 41.92
N PRO A 538 30.03 19.08 41.58
CA PRO A 538 31.20 18.61 40.84
C PRO A 538 32.02 17.62 41.67
N ARG A 539 32.46 16.52 41.04
CA ARG A 539 33.43 15.60 41.64
C ARG A 539 34.86 16.17 41.53
N PRO A 540 35.71 16.02 42.55
CA PRO A 540 37.07 16.56 42.52
C PRO A 540 38.03 15.70 41.70
N GLY A 541 38.91 16.39 40.96
CA GLY A 541 40.32 15.99 40.77
C GLY A 541 40.65 14.67 40.06
N VAL A 542 40.92 14.76 38.76
CA VAL A 542 42.01 13.99 38.13
C VAL A 542 42.92 14.99 37.42
N GLN A 543 44.19 15.05 37.80
CA GLN A 543 45.18 15.87 37.10
C GLN A 543 45.62 15.17 35.81
N VAL A 544 45.65 15.92 34.71
CA VAL A 544 46.32 15.52 33.46
C VAL A 544 47.34 16.59 33.11
N THR A 545 48.58 16.20 32.88
CA THR A 545 49.70 17.13 32.67
C THR A 545 49.73 17.66 31.23
N PRO A 546 50.04 18.97 31.02
CA PRO A 546 50.23 19.51 29.70
C PRO A 546 51.61 19.10 29.14
N LYS A 547 51.63 18.41 27.99
CA LYS A 547 52.85 18.29 27.19
C LYS A 547 52.93 19.45 26.20
N HIS A 548 54.01 20.23 26.30
CA HIS A 548 54.36 21.20 25.27
C HIS A 548 54.71 20.50 23.96
N HIS A 549 54.26 21.06 22.84
CA HIS A 549 54.94 20.92 21.55
C HIS A 549 55.06 22.30 20.91
N ALA A 550 56.26 22.63 20.46
CA ALA A 550 56.59 23.89 19.80
C ALA A 550 56.69 23.70 18.27
N ALA A 551 56.37 24.76 17.51
CA ALA A 551 56.88 24.95 16.16
C ALA A 551 58.28 25.59 16.23
N PRO A 552 59.16 25.43 15.21
CA PRO A 552 59.05 26.10 13.89
C PRO A 552 58.71 25.09 12.77
N GLY A 553 58.45 25.44 11.49
CA GLY A 553 59.17 26.34 10.57
C GLY A 553 60.25 25.53 9.79
N ALA A 554 60.48 25.69 8.48
CA ALA A 554 59.88 26.53 7.44
C ALA A 554 60.23 25.99 6.01
N THR A 555 59.90 26.75 4.96
CA THR A 555 60.49 26.75 3.60
C THR A 555 60.48 25.49 2.70
N SER A 556 59.68 25.61 1.62
CA SER A 556 60.12 25.62 0.20
C SER A 556 60.42 24.33 -0.60
N ALA A 557 60.23 24.49 -1.92
CA ALA A 557 60.68 23.70 -3.08
C ALA A 557 60.03 22.33 -3.37
N ALA A 558 59.59 22.19 -4.64
CA ALA A 558 59.32 20.91 -5.30
C ALA A 558 60.49 20.55 -6.24
N PRO A 559 60.57 19.29 -6.67
CA PRO A 559 60.78 19.04 -8.10
C PRO A 559 59.84 17.97 -8.71
N THR A 560 59.98 17.80 -10.02
CA THR A 560 59.19 16.97 -10.94
C THR A 560 59.41 15.44 -10.80
N PRO A 561 58.52 14.60 -11.39
CA PRO A 561 58.57 13.15 -11.20
C PRO A 561 59.61 12.44 -12.08
N HIS A 562 60.13 11.31 -11.58
CA HIS A 562 60.88 10.34 -12.37
C HIS A 562 60.08 9.03 -12.56
N ALA A 563 60.22 8.43 -13.74
CA ALA A 563 59.62 7.13 -14.05
C ALA A 563 60.41 5.99 -13.42
N HIS A 564 59.71 4.93 -12.99
CA HIS A 564 60.33 3.68 -12.57
C HIS A 564 60.21 2.61 -13.65
N ASN A 565 61.37 2.07 -14.08
CA ASN A 565 61.44 0.88 -14.92
C ASN A 565 61.08 -0.38 -14.12
N ALA A 566 60.55 -1.39 -14.82
CA ALA A 566 60.41 -2.73 -14.27
C ALA A 566 61.78 -3.40 -14.07
N ARG A 567 61.89 -4.23 -13.02
CA ARG A 567 62.82 -5.37 -12.96
C ARG A 567 62.39 -6.38 -11.90
N ASP A 568 62.67 -7.64 -12.17
CA ASP A 568 62.19 -8.78 -11.42
C ASP A 568 62.92 -8.99 -10.09
N ALA A 569 62.19 -9.51 -9.09
CA ALA A 569 62.76 -10.15 -7.92
C ALA A 569 61.82 -11.27 -7.47
N ASN A 570 62.27 -12.53 -7.60
CA ASN A 570 61.54 -13.68 -7.07
C ASN A 570 61.55 -13.64 -5.54
N VAL A 571 60.39 -13.39 -4.93
CA VAL A 571 60.18 -13.53 -3.48
C VAL A 571 59.18 -14.65 -3.24
N VAL A 572 59.68 -15.78 -2.73
CA VAL A 572 58.82 -16.89 -2.29
C VAL A 572 58.02 -16.42 -1.08
N GLN A 573 56.70 -16.33 -1.20
CA GLN A 573 55.84 -16.05 -0.05
C GLN A 573 55.86 -17.24 0.92
N PRO A 574 56.00 -17.02 2.24
CA PRO A 574 55.73 -18.05 3.22
C PRO A 574 54.24 -18.43 3.16
N PRO A 575 53.86 -19.68 3.48
CA PRO A 575 52.46 -20.09 3.51
C PRO A 575 51.68 -19.25 4.53
N PRO A 576 50.38 -18.96 4.29
CA PRO A 576 49.56 -18.21 5.23
C PRO A 576 49.46 -18.97 6.57
N PRO A 577 49.35 -18.25 7.71
CA PRO A 577 49.16 -18.89 9.00
C PRO A 577 47.85 -19.70 9.01
N PRO A 578 47.78 -20.80 9.78
CA PRO A 578 46.55 -21.57 9.90
C PRO A 578 45.41 -20.69 10.44
N PRO A 579 44.15 -20.94 10.03
CA PRO A 579 43.02 -20.18 10.52
C PRO A 579 42.91 -20.31 12.05
N PRO A 580 42.46 -19.26 12.77
CA PRO A 580 42.28 -19.33 14.20
C PRO A 580 41.29 -20.45 14.56
N PRO A 581 41.48 -21.14 15.70
CA PRO A 581 40.57 -22.20 16.11
C PRO A 581 39.15 -21.65 16.25
N ALA A 582 38.18 -22.38 15.70
CA ALA A 582 36.77 -21.96 15.71
C ALA A 582 36.31 -21.65 17.15
N PRO A 583 35.55 -20.54 17.36
CA PRO A 583 35.11 -20.16 18.70
C PRO A 583 34.29 -21.29 19.32
N ARG A 584 34.67 -21.70 20.55
CA ARG A 584 33.89 -22.67 21.33
C ARG A 584 32.46 -22.14 21.48
N SER A 585 31.49 -22.92 21.04
CA SER A 585 30.14 -22.40 20.79
C SER A 585 29.44 -21.91 22.06
N ASP A 586 29.10 -20.61 22.09
CA ASP A 586 28.25 -20.00 23.12
C ASP A 586 26.93 -20.75 23.34
N PHE A 587 26.48 -21.51 22.34
CA PHE A 587 25.33 -22.40 22.42
C PHE A 587 25.34 -23.32 23.66
N ALA A 588 26.50 -23.85 24.07
CA ALA A 588 26.58 -24.67 25.29
C ALA A 588 26.22 -23.86 26.55
N ARG A 589 26.78 -22.65 26.68
CA ARG A 589 26.51 -21.73 27.80
C ARG A 589 25.08 -21.20 27.78
N ILE A 590 24.51 -20.96 26.59
CA ILE A 590 23.12 -20.54 26.41
C ILE A 590 22.15 -21.65 26.86
N MET A 591 22.42 -22.90 26.48
CA MET A 591 21.60 -24.06 26.90
C MET A 591 21.72 -24.35 28.40
N GLU A 592 22.86 -24.07 29.02
CA GLU A 592 23.05 -24.18 30.46
C GLU A 592 22.27 -23.09 31.22
N GLN A 593 22.39 -21.83 30.79
CA GLN A 593 21.62 -20.70 31.34
C GLN A 593 20.10 -20.88 31.18
N ALA A 594 19.64 -21.51 30.09
CA ALA A 594 18.23 -21.85 29.90
C ALA A 594 17.73 -22.86 30.96
N ARG A 595 18.52 -23.89 31.27
CA ARG A 595 18.19 -24.89 32.31
C ARG A 595 18.14 -24.27 33.71
N GLU A 596 19.09 -23.39 34.04
CA GLU A 596 19.05 -22.65 35.32
C GLU A 596 17.79 -21.78 35.45
N ALA A 597 17.38 -21.14 34.35
CA ALA A 597 16.18 -20.30 34.32
C ALA A 597 14.90 -21.12 34.54
N GLU A 598 14.78 -22.31 33.94
CA GLU A 598 13.64 -23.22 34.18
C GLU A 598 13.63 -23.78 35.61
N ALA A 599 14.79 -24.19 36.15
CA ALA A 599 14.91 -24.70 37.51
C ALA A 599 14.43 -23.67 38.56
N ARG A 600 14.84 -22.40 38.41
CA ARG A 600 14.36 -21.28 39.26
C ARG A 600 12.85 -21.04 39.10
N ARG A 601 12.30 -21.25 37.91
CA ARG A 601 10.86 -21.09 37.63
C ARG A 601 10.02 -22.16 38.35
N GLY A 602 10.49 -23.41 38.39
CA GLY A 602 9.86 -24.49 39.14
C GLY A 602 9.82 -24.22 40.65
N GLN A 603 10.92 -23.76 41.24
CA GLN A 603 11.00 -23.41 42.66
C GLN A 603 10.01 -22.30 43.05
N MET A 604 9.82 -21.27 42.20
CA MET A 604 8.84 -20.20 42.47
C MET A 604 7.37 -20.66 42.47
N GLN A 605 7.03 -21.76 41.79
CA GLN A 605 5.66 -22.27 41.78
C GLN A 605 5.31 -23.10 43.02
N GLN A 606 6.29 -23.77 43.64
CA GLN A 606 6.07 -24.56 44.86
C GLN A 606 5.88 -23.70 46.12
N GLY A 607 6.26 -22.42 46.09
CA GLY A 607 6.18 -21.50 47.23
C GLY A 607 4.81 -20.86 47.51
N ARG A 608 3.73 -21.23 46.80
CA ARG A 608 2.38 -20.67 46.99
C ARG A 608 1.38 -21.70 47.52
N GLY A 609 1.42 -21.93 48.84
CA GLY A 609 0.34 -22.62 49.55
C GLY A 609 -0.98 -21.82 49.52
N PRO A 610 -2.14 -22.48 49.66
CA PRO A 610 -3.45 -21.81 49.63
C PRO A 610 -3.66 -20.97 50.89
N VAL A 611 -4.05 -19.71 50.70
CA VAL A 611 -4.50 -18.84 51.80
C VAL A 611 -5.94 -19.19 52.12
N MET A 612 -6.17 -19.87 53.26
CA MET A 612 -7.51 -20.06 53.81
C MET A 612 -8.03 -18.72 54.34
N GLY A 613 -9.20 -18.29 53.85
CA GLY A 613 -9.88 -17.09 54.34
C GLY A 613 -10.73 -17.38 55.59
N MET A 614 -10.82 -16.37 56.46
CA MET A 614 -11.93 -16.16 57.40
C MET A 614 -12.80 -15.01 56.89
#